data_AF-A0A810E877-F1
#
_entry.id   AF-A0A810E877-F1
#
_cell.length_a   1.000
_cell.length_b   1.000
_cell.length_c   1.000
_cell.angle_alpha   90.00
_cell.angle_beta   90.00
_cell.angle_gamma   90.00
#
_symmetry.space_group_name_H-M   'P 1'
#
loop_
_entity.id
_entity.type
_entity.pdbx_description
1 polymer ?
#
loop_
_entity_poly.entity_id
_entity_poly.type
_entity_poly.pdbx_seq_one_letter_code
_entity_poly.pdbx_strand_id
1 'polypeptide(L)' 'MKANSNVAMIASLMSETSRAAILTVLLDGRFHAASELAYMVRIQPQTASFHLAKLVNANFRR' A
#
# COMPACT_ATOMS: atom_id res chain seq x y z
N MET A 1 -23.02 14.85 -5.01
CA MET A 1 -22.81 13.39 -4.85
C MET A 1 -22.19 13.15 -3.47
N LYS A 2 -22.72 12.22 -2.66
CA LYS A 2 -22.00 11.74 -1.47
C LYS A 2 -21.07 10.62 -1.90
N ALA A 3 -19.76 10.78 -1.66
CA ALA A 3 -18.82 9.71 -1.89
C ALA A 3 -19.16 8.53 -0.97
N ASN A 4 -19.12 7.31 -1.51
CA ASN A 4 -19.18 6.12 -0.68
C ASN A 4 -17.98 6.17 0.29
N SER A 5 -18.24 6.19 1.60
CA SER A 5 -17.21 6.32 2.64
C SER A 5 -16.14 5.24 2.56
N ASN A 6 -16.51 4.04 2.10
CA ASN A 6 -15.55 2.95 1.89
C ASN A 6 -14.61 3.25 0.71
N VAL A 7 -15.14 3.79 -0.38
CA VAL A 7 -14.34 4.22 -1.54
C VAL A 7 -13.40 5.37 -1.15
N ALA A 8 -13.89 6.34 -0.37
CA ALA A 8 -13.07 7.43 0.14
C ALA A 8 -11.94 6.94 1.05
N MET A 9 -12.22 5.97 1.93
CA MET A 9 -11.22 5.33 2.79
C MET A 9 -10.14 4.63 1.95
N ILE A 10 -10.54 3.76 1.02
CA ILE A 10 -9.60 3.06 0.12
C ILE A 10 -8.75 4.05 -0.67
N ALA A 11 -9.36 5.09 -1.23
CA ALA A 11 -8.65 6.13 -1.98
C ALA A 11 -7.59 6.82 -1.12
N SER A 12 -7.91 7.18 0.14
CA SER A 12 -6.94 7.79 1.06
C SER A 12 -5.77 6.88 1.42
N LEU A 13 -6.00 5.57 1.45
CA LEU A 13 -4.93 4.60 1.67
C LEU A 13 -4.05 4.51 0.44
N MET A 14 -4.60 4.50 -0.77
CA MET A 14 -3.81 4.35 -1.99
C MET A 14 -3.10 5.64 -2.43
N SER A 15 -3.62 6.82 -2.07
CA SER A 15 -3.17 8.11 -2.62
C SER A 15 -1.77 8.60 -2.18
N GLU A 16 -1.04 7.81 -1.39
CA GLU A 16 0.34 8.16 -1.04
C GLU A 16 1.31 7.41 -1.97
N THR A 17 2.29 8.16 -2.47
CA THR A 17 3.19 7.74 -3.56
C THR A 17 3.85 6.39 -3.32
N SER A 18 4.41 6.16 -2.13
CA SER A 18 5.13 4.93 -1.81
C SER A 18 4.20 3.73 -1.76
N ARG A 19 3.00 3.88 -1.18
CA ARG A 19 1.97 2.83 -1.17
C ARG A 19 1.45 2.52 -2.57
N ALA A 20 1.19 3.53 -3.39
CA ALA A 20 0.79 3.33 -4.78
C ALA A 20 1.87 2.56 -5.57
N ALA A 21 3.15 2.91 -5.40
CA ALA A 21 4.25 2.21 -6.05
C ALA A 21 4.38 0.76 -5.57
N ILE A 22 4.31 0.51 -4.25
CA ILE A 22 4.31 -0.85 -3.68
C ILE A 22 3.17 -1.68 -4.26
N LEU A 23 1.94 -1.15 -4.26
CA LEU A 23 0.78 -1.84 -4.81
C LEU A 23 0.95 -2.13 -6.30
N THR A 24 1.57 -1.23 -7.06
CA THR A 24 1.86 -1.41 -8.48
C THR A 24 2.82 -2.58 -8.72
N VAL A 25 3.86 -2.73 -7.88
CA VAL A 25 4.78 -3.89 -7.96
C VAL A 25 4.03 -5.19 -7.70
N LEU A 26 3.15 -5.21 -6.70
CA LEU A 26 2.37 -6.40 -6.32
C LEU A 26 1.35 -6.84 -7.39
N LEU A 27 1.02 -5.99 -8.38
CA LEU A 27 0.12 -6.36 -9.48
C LEU A 27 0.70 -7.46 -10.37
N ASP A 28 2.01 -7.74 -10.29
CA ASP A 28 2.63 -8.85 -11.01
C ASP A 28 2.24 -10.24 -10.45
N GLY A 29 1.52 -10.28 -9.33
CA GLY A 29 0.99 -11.50 -8.72
C GLY A 29 2.04 -12.37 -8.03
N ARG A 30 3.28 -11.89 -7.89
CA ARG A 30 4.35 -12.62 -7.22
C ARG A 30 4.43 -12.26 -5.74
N PHE A 31 5.04 -13.15 -4.97
CA PHE A 31 5.45 -12.82 -3.61
C PHE A 31 6.72 -11.95 -3.67
N HIS A 32 6.71 -10.85 -2.92
CA HIS A 32 7.86 -9.98 -2.73
C HIS A 32 8.10 -9.75 -1.23
N ALA A 33 9.34 -9.91 -0.79
CA ALA A 33 9.73 -9.52 0.56
C ALA A 33 9.69 -7.99 0.71
N ALA A 34 9.51 -7.49 1.94
CA ALA A 34 9.45 -6.06 2.21
C ALA A 34 10.73 -5.30 1.77
N SER A 35 11.90 -5.94 1.88
CA SER A 35 13.17 -5.40 1.40
C SER A 35 13.25 -5.32 -0.13
N GLU A 36 12.68 -6.29 -0.85
CA GLU A 36 12.62 -6.27 -2.31
C GLU A 36 11.69 -5.16 -2.80
N LEU A 37 10.52 -5.01 -2.17
CA LEU A 37 9.61 -3.90 -2.44
C LEU A 37 10.30 -2.56 -2.21
N ALA A 38 11.00 -2.42 -1.09
CA ALA A 38 11.75 -1.21 -0.75
C ALA A 38 12.80 -0.87 -1.82
N TYR A 39 13.54 -1.88 -2.28
CA TYR A 39 14.50 -1.74 -3.37
C TYR A 39 13.84 -1.31 -4.69
N MET A 40 12.77 -1.98 -5.10
CA MET A 40 12.07 -1.70 -6.36
C MET A 40 11.48 -0.29 -6.42
N VAL A 41 10.95 0.22 -5.30
CA VAL A 41 10.33 1.55 -5.24
C VAL A 41 11.26 2.63 -4.65
N ARG A 42 12.54 2.29 -4.42
CA ARG A 42 13.61 3.20 -3.96
C ARG A 42 13.33 3.90 -2.63
N ILE A 43 12.85 3.15 -1.65
CA ILE A 43 12.65 3.62 -0.26
C ILE A 43 13.44 2.76 0.72
N GLN A 44 13.55 3.22 1.97
CA GLN A 44 14.19 2.42 3.02
C GLN A 44 13.31 1.21 3.41
N PRO A 45 13.90 0.05 3.75
CA PRO A 45 13.14 -1.14 4.17
C PRO A 45 12.14 -0.87 5.31
N GLN A 46 12.54 -0.07 6.30
CA GLN A 46 11.66 0.33 7.41
C GLN A 46 10.44 1.14 6.95
N THR A 47 10.61 1.97 5.91
CA THR A 47 9.53 2.77 5.31
C THR A 47 8.55 1.87 4.55
N ALA A 48 9.06 0.88 3.80
CA ALA A 48 8.22 -0.12 3.16
C ALA A 48 7.39 -0.90 4.19
N SER A 49 8.00 -1.39 5.26
CA SER A 49 7.31 -2.10 6.34
C SER A 49 6.22 -1.25 7.00
N PHE A 50 6.48 0.04 7.26
CA PHE A 50 5.49 0.97 7.80
C PHE A 50 4.29 1.14 6.86
N HIS A 51 4.54 1.29 5.56
CA HIS A 51 3.50 1.42 4.55
C HIS A 51 2.67 0.14 4.39
N LEU A 52 3.31 -1.02 4.38
CA LEU A 52 2.65 -2.33 4.34
C LEU A 52 1.78 -2.55 5.59
N ALA A 53 2.27 -2.20 6.77
CA ALA A 53 1.49 -2.28 8.00
C ALA A 53 0.23 -1.41 7.92
N LYS A 54 0.30 -0.20 7.35
CA LYS A 54 -0.89 0.63 7.11
C LYS A 54 -1.88 -0.01 6.15
N LEU A 55 -1.41 -0.59 5.04
CA LEU A 55 -2.27 -1.26 4.06
C LEU A 55 -2.97 -2.49 4.66
N VAL A 56 -2.25 -3.29 5.45
CA VAL A 56 -2.79 -4.48 6.11
C VAL A 56 -3.73 -4.11 7.27
N ASN A 57 -3.36 -3.15 8.11
CA ASN A 57 -4.20 -2.72 9.24
C ASN A 57 -5.45 -1.97 8.79
N ALA A 58 -5.42 -1.41 7.58
CA ALA A 58 -6.58 -0.85 6.94
C ALA A 58 -7.57 -1.90 6.42
N ASN A 59 -7.28 -3.20 6.57
CA ASN A 59 -8.26 -4.26 6.34
C ASN A 59 -9.53 -3.97 7.15
N PHE A 60 -10.50 -3.42 6.44
CA PHE A 60 -11.91 -3.75 6.43
C PHE A 60 -12.37 -4.48 7.70
N ARG A 61 -12.30 -3.81 8.86
CA ARG A 61 -13.04 -4.28 10.02
C ARG A 61 -14.51 -4.17 9.62
N ARG A 62 -15.14 -5.34 9.47
CA ARG A 62 -16.59 -5.47 9.29
C ARG A 62 -17.33 -4.68 10.37
#